data_AF-A0A1F8LXY9-F1
#
_entry.id   AF-A0A1F8LXY9-F1
#
_cell.length_a   1.000
_cell.length_b   1.000
_cell.length_c   1.000
_cell.angle_alpha   90.00
_cell.angle_beta   90.00
_cell.angle_gamma   90.00
#
_symmetry.space_group_name_H-M   'P 1'
#
loop_
_entity.id
_entity.type
_entity.pdbx_description
1 polymer ?
#
loop_
_entity_poly.entity_id
_entity_poly.type
_entity_poly.pdbx_seq_one_letter_code
_entity_poly.pdbx_strand_id
1 'polypeptide(L)'
;MLTEDYIMRMISQALAVLMTALAFKRAGQFSQALQALDQALESLLGLNAHLAKQLDDRQLLDMLTFQEKLDVERLLVLAEIFREEAEVYSLQGQSEGSQLAAQSSLRLYLEAVLASEANLNLELIQKIEALRHKLAAPALPVETRLALLDYLDRLLAADDNFLTSAGLSRPDLLAAFSSLDNLDLHRF
;
A
#
# COMPACT_ATOMS: atom_id res chain seq x y z
N MET A 1 25.48 6.23 6.30
CA MET A 1 26.00 5.67 7.57
C MET A 1 25.08 6.00 8.74
N LEU A 2 25.28 7.02 9.59
CA LEU A 2 24.43 7.17 10.80
C LEU A 2 22.90 7.25 10.56
N THR A 3 22.45 8.00 9.55
CA THR A 3 21.03 8.12 9.21
C THR A 3 20.45 6.85 8.59
N GLU A 4 21.26 6.15 7.79
CA GLU A 4 20.88 4.91 7.11
C GLU A 4 20.76 3.76 8.11
N ASP A 5 21.70 3.65 9.05
CA ASP A 5 21.66 2.71 10.17
C ASP A 5 20.44 2.99 11.08
N TYR A 6 20.09 4.26 11.26
CA TYR A 6 18.91 4.67 12.01
C TYR A 6 17.61 4.25 11.31
N ILE A 7 17.47 4.51 10.02
CA ILE A 7 16.28 4.12 9.22
C ILE A 7 16.14 2.60 9.21
N MET A 8 17.22 1.86 8.95
CA MET A 8 17.18 0.40 8.95
C MET A 8 16.78 -0.17 10.31
N ARG A 9 17.21 0.47 11.41
CA ARG A 9 16.80 0.10 12.76
C ARG A 9 15.31 0.38 12.99
N MET A 10 14.78 1.51 12.54
CA MET A 10 13.34 1.80 12.61
C MET A 10 12.51 0.77 11.85
N ILE A 11 12.91 0.47 10.60
CA ILE A 11 12.28 -0.57 9.76
C ILE A 11 12.29 -1.91 10.48
N SER A 12 13.45 -2.33 11.01
CA SER A 12 13.59 -3.61 11.72
C SER A 12 12.69 -3.69 12.96
N GLN A 13 12.58 -2.60 13.72
CA GLN A 13 11.69 -2.53 14.89
C GLN A 13 10.22 -2.61 14.48
N ALA A 14 9.81 -1.83 13.48
CA ALA A 14 8.45 -1.85 12.96
C ALA A 14 8.06 -3.25 12.44
N LEU A 15 8.95 -3.92 11.69
CA LEU A 15 8.74 -5.28 11.21
C LEU A 15 8.60 -6.31 12.34
N ALA A 16 9.40 -6.20 13.40
CA ALA A 16 9.30 -7.09 14.56
C ALA A 16 7.94 -6.96 15.27
N VAL A 17 7.45 -5.72 15.41
CA VAL A 17 6.13 -5.45 16.00
C VAL A 17 5.01 -5.90 15.07
N LEU A 18 5.13 -5.66 13.76
CA LEU A 18 4.20 -6.15 12.75
C LEU A 18 4.06 -7.68 12.81
N MET A 19 5.17 -8.41 12.91
CA MET A 19 5.15 -9.87 13.08
C MET A 19 4.39 -10.30 14.34
N THR A 20 4.46 -9.52 15.40
CA THR A 20 3.67 -9.74 16.63
C THR A 20 2.18 -9.51 16.37
N ALA A 21 1.83 -8.45 15.63
CA ALA A 21 0.45 -8.20 15.21
C ALA A 21 -0.14 -9.36 14.39
N LEU A 22 0.65 -9.91 13.45
CA LEU A 22 0.26 -11.09 12.66
C LEU A 22 0.00 -12.32 13.54
N ALA A 23 0.80 -12.52 14.59
CA ALA A 23 0.59 -13.61 15.54
C ALA A 23 -0.74 -13.43 16.31
N PHE A 24 -1.03 -12.21 16.79
CA PHE A 24 -2.30 -11.89 17.43
C PHE A 24 -3.49 -12.08 16.47
N LYS A 25 -3.39 -11.61 15.22
CA LYS A 25 -4.42 -11.80 14.19
C LYS A 25 -4.73 -13.29 14.00
N ARG A 26 -3.70 -14.13 13.84
CA ARG A 26 -3.85 -15.59 13.67
C ARG A 26 -4.48 -16.27 14.89
N ALA A 27 -4.26 -15.73 16.09
CA ALA A 27 -4.88 -16.20 17.33
C ALA A 27 -6.31 -15.68 17.54
N GLY A 28 -6.86 -14.88 16.61
CA GLY A 28 -8.18 -14.22 16.75
C GLY A 28 -8.18 -13.06 17.76
N GLN A 29 -7.01 -12.62 18.20
CA GLN A 29 -6.81 -11.55 19.18
C GLN A 29 -6.77 -10.19 18.46
N PHE A 30 -7.89 -9.81 17.84
CA PHE A 30 -7.94 -8.68 16.91
C PHE A 30 -7.65 -7.32 17.57
N SER A 31 -8.12 -7.08 18.79
CA SER A 31 -7.80 -5.84 19.51
C SER A 31 -6.29 -5.70 19.78
N GLN A 32 -5.64 -6.80 20.16
CA GLN A 32 -4.18 -6.83 20.35
C GLN A 32 -3.43 -6.68 19.02
N ALA A 33 -3.96 -7.25 17.94
CA ALA A 33 -3.41 -7.07 16.60
C ALA A 33 -3.43 -5.60 16.18
N LEU A 34 -4.57 -4.90 16.33
CA LEU A 34 -4.68 -3.46 16.02
C LEU A 34 -3.74 -2.63 16.89
N GLN A 35 -3.64 -2.93 18.19
CA GLN A 35 -2.71 -2.22 19.08
C GLN A 35 -1.24 -2.43 18.67
N ALA A 36 -0.88 -3.63 18.22
CA ALA A 36 0.48 -3.90 17.72
C ALA A 36 0.72 -3.21 16.37
N LEU A 37 -0.29 -3.12 15.48
CA LEU A 37 -0.19 -2.34 14.25
C LEU A 37 0.03 -0.86 14.53
N ASP A 38 -0.66 -0.30 15.53
CA ASP A 38 -0.41 1.07 16.00
C ASP A 38 1.05 1.24 16.44
N GLN A 39 1.58 0.33 17.26
CA GLN A 39 2.97 0.40 17.71
C GLN A 39 3.98 0.27 16.56
N ALA A 40 3.69 -0.52 15.53
CA ALA A 40 4.52 -0.64 14.33
C ALA A 40 4.52 0.68 13.55
N LEU A 41 3.35 1.32 13.41
CA LEU A 41 3.18 2.63 12.78
C LEU A 41 3.98 3.71 13.54
N GLU A 42 3.90 3.73 14.87
CA GLU A 42 4.65 4.68 15.70
C GLU A 42 6.16 4.49 15.56
N SER A 43 6.62 3.24 15.56
CA SER A 43 8.04 2.90 15.40
C SER A 43 8.59 3.31 14.04
N LEU A 44 7.76 3.21 12.99
CA LEU A 44 8.14 3.52 11.61
C LEU A 44 8.15 5.02 11.31
N LEU A 45 7.19 5.76 11.86
CA LEU A 45 7.01 7.19 11.57
C LEU A 45 7.61 8.11 12.64
N GLY A 46 7.89 7.60 13.84
CA GLY A 46 8.30 8.43 14.98
C GLY A 46 7.19 9.35 15.50
N LEU A 47 5.94 9.06 15.15
CA LEU A 47 4.73 9.81 15.50
C LEU A 47 3.82 8.94 16.35
N ASN A 48 2.95 9.54 17.13
CA ASN A 48 1.87 8.79 17.76
C ASN A 48 0.87 8.26 16.71
N ALA A 49 0.37 7.04 16.89
CA ALA A 49 -0.49 6.37 15.92
C ALA A 49 -1.79 7.12 15.65
N HIS A 50 -2.37 7.76 16.68
CA HIS A 50 -3.59 8.55 16.51
C HIS A 50 -3.37 9.74 15.57
N LEU A 51 -2.22 10.42 15.68
CA LEU A 51 -1.86 11.51 14.77
C LEU A 51 -1.54 10.98 13.38
N ALA A 52 -0.78 9.88 13.29
CA ALA A 52 -0.42 9.29 12.00
C ALA A 52 -1.67 8.87 11.20
N LYS A 53 -2.69 8.33 11.86
CA LYS A 53 -3.97 7.94 11.22
C LYS A 53 -4.89 9.10 10.86
N GLN A 54 -4.60 10.31 11.32
CA GLN A 54 -5.30 11.53 10.88
C GLN A 54 -4.69 12.12 9.62
N LEU A 55 -3.50 11.68 9.23
CA LEU A 55 -2.85 12.11 8.01
C LEU A 55 -3.51 11.43 6.81
N ASP A 56 -3.71 12.19 5.74
CA ASP A 56 -4.07 11.62 4.45
C ASP A 56 -2.84 10.95 3.79
N ASP A 57 -3.10 10.15 2.75
CA ASP A 57 -2.05 9.41 2.04
C ASP A 57 -0.96 10.35 1.49
N ARG A 58 -1.32 11.57 1.07
CA ARG A 58 -0.37 12.56 0.56
C ARG A 58 0.56 13.06 1.66
N GLN A 59 0.02 13.38 2.83
CA GLN A 59 0.80 13.79 3.99
C GLN A 59 1.74 12.67 4.44
N LEU A 60 1.30 11.41 4.42
CA LEU A 60 2.17 10.26 4.71
C LEU A 60 3.32 10.14 3.70
N LEU A 61 3.05 10.34 2.40
CA LEU A 61 4.07 10.35 1.35
C LEU A 61 5.07 11.50 1.53
N ASP A 62 4.58 12.71 1.83
CA ASP A 62 5.42 13.88 2.08
C ASP A 62 6.36 13.64 3.28
N MET A 63 5.88 12.97 4.33
CA MET A 63 6.71 12.62 5.50
C MET A 63 7.81 11.61 5.20
N LEU A 64 7.61 10.74 4.21
CA LEU A 64 8.59 9.75 3.77
C LEU A 64 9.49 10.26 2.64
N THR A 65 9.28 11.50 2.18
CA THR A 65 10.05 12.12 1.10
C THR A 65 11.10 13.08 1.65
N PHE A 66 12.36 12.90 1.27
CA PHE A 66 13.44 13.80 1.65
C PHE A 66 14.31 14.14 0.43
N GLN A 67 14.53 15.44 0.18
CA GLN A 67 15.26 15.93 -1.00
C GLN A 67 14.71 15.31 -2.30
N GLU A 68 13.38 15.33 -2.46
CA GLU A 68 12.64 14.77 -3.61
C GLU A 68 12.79 13.25 -3.79
N LYS A 69 13.43 12.56 -2.85
CA LYS A 69 13.56 11.11 -2.85
C LYS A 69 12.61 10.47 -1.84
N LEU A 70 11.69 9.66 -2.36
CA LEU A 70 10.79 8.86 -1.55
C LEU A 70 11.53 7.68 -0.92
N ASP A 71 11.33 7.47 0.38
CA ASP A 71 11.82 6.29 1.08
C ASP A 71 10.92 5.09 0.82
N VAL A 72 11.19 4.40 -0.28
CA VAL A 72 10.42 3.25 -0.76
C VAL A 72 10.40 2.12 0.28
N GLU A 73 11.49 1.90 1.03
CA GLU A 73 11.55 0.82 2.01
C GLU A 73 10.61 1.06 3.18
N ARG A 74 10.63 2.26 3.78
CA ARG A 74 9.66 2.62 4.83
C ARG A 74 8.24 2.62 4.28
N LEU A 75 8.03 3.12 3.07
CA LEU A 75 6.71 3.16 2.44
C LEU A 75 6.10 1.76 2.27
N LEU A 76 6.90 0.77 1.86
CA LEU A 76 6.45 -0.62 1.72
C LEU A 76 6.03 -1.22 3.08
N VAL A 77 6.76 -0.93 4.16
CA VAL A 77 6.37 -1.37 5.51
C VAL A 77 5.08 -0.68 5.95
N LEU A 78 4.93 0.61 5.67
CA LEU A 78 3.71 1.36 5.97
C LEU A 78 2.49 0.79 5.23
N ALA A 79 2.65 0.51 3.93
CA ALA A 79 1.62 -0.11 3.11
C ALA A 79 1.20 -1.49 3.66
N GLU A 80 2.16 -2.28 4.17
CA GLU A 80 1.91 -3.58 4.79
C GLU A 80 1.13 -3.46 6.10
N ILE A 81 1.45 -2.47 6.94
CA ILE A 81 0.72 -2.19 8.19
C ILE A 81 -0.75 -1.89 7.87
N PHE A 82 -1.02 -0.99 6.91
CA PHE A 82 -2.39 -0.66 6.50
C PHE A 82 -3.11 -1.85 5.84
N ARG A 83 -2.39 -2.69 5.08
CA ARG A 83 -2.96 -3.92 4.49
C ARG A 83 -3.48 -4.87 5.56
N GLU A 84 -2.67 -5.05 6.61
CA GLU A 84 -2.98 -5.92 7.74
C GLU A 84 -4.08 -5.35 8.61
N GLU A 85 -4.08 -4.04 8.84
CA GLU A 85 -5.17 -3.33 9.51
C GLU A 85 -6.50 -3.51 8.77
N ALA A 86 -6.50 -3.36 7.45
CA ALA A 86 -7.67 -3.58 6.62
C ALA A 86 -8.23 -5.00 6.76
N GLU A 87 -7.35 -6.00 6.84
CA GLU A 87 -7.74 -7.39 7.02
C GLU A 87 -8.31 -7.64 8.42
N VAL A 88 -7.70 -7.09 9.47
CA VAL A 88 -8.22 -7.20 10.84
C VAL A 88 -9.61 -6.56 10.94
N TYR A 89 -9.80 -5.36 10.40
CA TYR A 89 -11.12 -4.72 10.36
C TYR A 89 -12.15 -5.56 9.59
N SER A 90 -11.75 -6.15 8.45
CA SER A 90 -12.64 -7.05 7.70
C SER A 90 -13.06 -8.26 8.53
N LEU A 91 -12.13 -8.88 9.27
CA LEU A 91 -12.40 -10.04 10.13
C LEU A 91 -13.34 -9.69 11.30
N GLN A 92 -13.36 -8.42 11.73
CA GLN A 92 -14.27 -7.90 12.75
C GLN A 92 -15.60 -7.37 12.17
N GLY A 93 -15.82 -7.45 10.86
CA GLY A 93 -17.02 -6.93 10.20
C GLY A 93 -17.07 -5.40 10.09
N GLN A 94 -15.95 -4.71 10.31
CA GLN A 94 -15.84 -3.25 10.23
C GLN A 94 -15.53 -2.81 8.80
N SER A 95 -16.55 -2.84 7.93
CA SER A 95 -16.38 -2.63 6.48
C SER A 95 -15.78 -1.27 6.13
N GLU A 96 -16.18 -0.19 6.81
CA GLU A 96 -15.68 1.16 6.51
C GLU A 96 -14.19 1.30 6.83
N GLY A 97 -13.78 0.93 8.05
CA GLY A 97 -12.37 0.95 8.44
C GLY A 97 -11.51 0.03 7.56
N SER A 98 -12.04 -1.14 7.19
CA SER A 98 -11.36 -2.05 6.26
C SER A 98 -11.14 -1.41 4.89
N GLN A 99 -12.16 -0.73 4.34
CA GLN A 99 -12.05 -0.05 3.05
C GLN A 99 -11.04 1.09 3.08
N LEU A 100 -11.08 1.95 4.11
CA LEU A 100 -10.15 3.07 4.24
C LEU A 100 -8.70 2.59 4.32
N ALA A 101 -8.42 1.62 5.21
CA ALA A 101 -7.07 1.08 5.34
C ALA A 101 -6.59 0.35 4.07
N ALA A 102 -7.49 -0.35 3.37
CA ALA A 102 -7.16 -1.00 2.10
C ALA A 102 -6.84 0.02 0.99
N GLN A 103 -7.55 1.15 0.95
CA GLN A 103 -7.28 2.24 0.01
C GLN A 103 -5.91 2.87 0.25
N SER A 104 -5.59 3.19 1.51
CA SER A 104 -4.26 3.70 1.87
C SER A 104 -3.17 2.70 1.52
N SER A 105 -3.34 1.42 1.87
CA SER A 105 -2.40 0.37 1.49
C SER A 105 -2.16 0.31 -0.02
N LEU A 106 -3.25 0.34 -0.81
CA LEU A 106 -3.16 0.34 -2.28
C LEU A 106 -2.39 1.56 -2.78
N ARG A 107 -2.74 2.77 -2.29
CA ARG A 107 -2.06 4.01 -2.69
C ARG A 107 -0.56 3.92 -2.41
N LEU A 108 -0.17 3.52 -1.20
CA LEU A 108 1.23 3.48 -0.81
C LEU A 108 2.03 2.42 -1.60
N TYR A 109 1.44 1.26 -1.92
CA TYR A 109 2.09 0.29 -2.81
C TYR A 109 2.25 0.81 -4.25
N LEU A 110 1.27 1.55 -4.78
CA LEU A 110 1.36 2.16 -6.11
C LEU A 110 2.50 3.17 -6.16
N GLU A 111 2.61 4.02 -5.14
CA GLU A 111 3.70 4.99 -5.05
C GLU A 111 5.07 4.31 -4.93
N ALA A 112 5.16 3.23 -4.13
CA ALA A 112 6.38 2.45 -4.01
C ALA A 112 6.82 1.82 -5.34
N VAL A 113 5.88 1.27 -6.12
CA VAL A 113 6.23 0.68 -7.42
C VAL A 113 6.58 1.76 -8.44
N LEU A 114 5.87 2.89 -8.46
CA LEU A 114 6.12 3.99 -9.40
C LEU A 114 7.43 4.73 -9.12
N ALA A 115 7.78 4.93 -7.85
CA ALA A 115 9.05 5.54 -7.44
C ALA A 115 10.27 4.63 -7.65
N SER A 116 10.07 3.33 -7.83
CA SER A 116 11.16 2.39 -8.04
C SER A 116 11.62 2.40 -9.50
N GLU A 117 12.89 2.72 -9.74
CA GLU A 117 13.56 2.53 -11.05
C GLU A 117 13.87 1.05 -11.33
N ALA A 118 13.72 0.17 -10.34
CA ALA A 118 14.02 -1.25 -10.48
C ALA A 118 12.96 -2.00 -11.31
N ASN A 119 13.30 -3.22 -11.72
CA ASN A 119 12.33 -4.12 -12.36
C ASN A 119 11.14 -4.38 -11.44
N LEU A 120 9.97 -4.58 -12.06
CA LEU A 120 8.73 -4.88 -11.36
C LEU A 120 8.92 -6.09 -10.43
N ASN A 121 8.59 -5.93 -9.15
CA ASN A 121 8.68 -6.99 -8.16
C ASN A 121 7.37 -7.80 -8.16
N LEU A 122 7.46 -9.08 -8.51
CA LEU A 122 6.32 -9.99 -8.59
C LEU A 122 5.43 -9.99 -7.34
N GLU A 123 6.02 -10.02 -6.13
CA GLU A 123 5.25 -10.06 -4.88
C GLU A 123 4.46 -8.75 -4.68
N LEU A 124 5.09 -7.61 -4.99
CA LEU A 124 4.46 -6.30 -4.88
C LEU A 124 3.29 -6.16 -5.86
N ILE A 125 3.47 -6.60 -7.11
CA ILE A 125 2.39 -6.62 -8.11
C ILE A 125 1.21 -7.47 -7.62
N GLN A 126 1.47 -8.67 -7.11
CA GLN A 126 0.40 -9.53 -6.58
C GLN A 126 -0.36 -8.87 -5.42
N LYS A 127 0.33 -8.14 -4.54
CA LYS A 127 -0.31 -7.36 -3.46
C LYS A 127 -1.18 -6.22 -3.99
N ILE A 128 -0.69 -5.46 -4.95
CA ILE A 128 -1.43 -4.36 -5.60
C ILE A 128 -2.70 -4.91 -6.26
N GLU A 129 -2.57 -5.96 -7.06
CA GLU A 129 -3.71 -6.56 -7.78
C GLU A 129 -4.75 -7.15 -6.83
N ALA A 130 -4.32 -7.81 -5.75
CA ALA A 130 -5.24 -8.34 -4.74
C ALA A 130 -6.07 -7.23 -4.07
N LEU A 131 -5.50 -6.04 -3.85
CA LEU A 131 -6.23 -4.88 -3.34
C LEU A 131 -7.11 -4.23 -4.42
N ARG A 132 -6.57 -4.04 -5.63
CA ARG A 132 -7.29 -3.47 -6.77
C ARG A 132 -8.57 -4.24 -7.10
N HIS A 133 -8.54 -5.57 -7.02
CA HIS A 133 -9.73 -6.40 -7.25
C HIS A 133 -10.78 -6.33 -6.13
N LYS A 134 -10.36 -6.03 -4.89
CA LYS A 134 -11.26 -5.88 -3.74
C LYS A 134 -11.91 -4.50 -3.68
N LEU A 135 -11.24 -3.48 -4.23
CA LEU A 135 -11.66 -2.09 -4.16
C LEU A 135 -12.39 -1.67 -5.45
N ALA A 136 -13.54 -1.02 -5.30
CA ALA A 136 -14.27 -0.48 -6.43
C ALA A 136 -13.61 0.82 -6.92
N ALA A 137 -13.10 0.82 -8.15
CA ALA A 137 -12.39 1.96 -8.73
C ALA A 137 -13.13 3.31 -8.61
N PRO A 138 -14.46 3.42 -8.86
CA PRO A 138 -15.18 4.70 -8.74
C PRO A 138 -15.20 5.30 -7.34
N ALA A 139 -14.97 4.48 -6.29
CA ALA A 139 -14.94 4.89 -4.90
C ALA A 139 -13.54 5.32 -4.41
N LEU A 140 -12.50 5.11 -5.22
CA LEU A 140 -11.14 5.50 -4.88
C LEU A 140 -10.96 7.03 -5.00
N PRO A 141 -10.06 7.64 -4.22
CA PRO A 141 -9.59 9.01 -4.44
C PRO A 141 -9.06 9.20 -5.87
N VAL A 142 -9.20 10.41 -6.43
CA VAL A 142 -8.80 10.69 -7.83
C VAL A 142 -7.31 10.45 -8.03
N GLU A 143 -6.50 10.85 -7.07
CA GLU A 143 -5.07 10.69 -7.11
C GLU A 143 -4.68 9.21 -7.14
N THR A 144 -5.46 8.34 -6.47
CA THR A 144 -5.20 6.89 -6.45
C THR A 144 -5.62 6.24 -7.77
N ARG A 145 -6.66 6.75 -8.43
CA ARG A 145 -7.00 6.33 -9.79
C ARG A 145 -5.93 6.74 -10.80
N LEU A 146 -5.40 7.96 -10.69
CA LEU A 146 -4.27 8.40 -11.54
C LEU A 146 -3.04 7.51 -11.34
N ALA A 147 -2.66 7.23 -10.09
CA ALA A 147 -1.55 6.31 -9.80
C ALA A 147 -1.81 4.89 -10.34
N LEU A 148 -3.06 4.42 -10.35
CA LEU A 148 -3.43 3.16 -10.98
C LEU A 148 -3.26 3.20 -12.50
N LEU A 149 -3.57 4.31 -13.17
CA LEU A 149 -3.35 4.45 -14.61
C LEU A 149 -1.86 4.36 -14.95
N ASP A 150 -1.02 5.12 -14.24
CA ASP A 150 0.45 5.09 -14.43
C ASP A 150 1.01 3.68 -14.19
N TYR A 151 0.51 3.01 -13.16
CA TYR A 151 0.87 1.64 -12.84
C TYR A 151 0.45 0.64 -13.92
N LEU A 152 -0.78 0.74 -14.43
CA LEU A 152 -1.28 -0.13 -15.50
C LEU A 152 -0.52 0.09 -16.79
N ASP A 153 -0.19 1.33 -17.14
CA ASP A 153 0.66 1.66 -18.30
C ASP A 153 2.05 1.03 -18.17
N ARG A 154 2.66 1.14 -16.99
CA ARG A 154 3.95 0.48 -16.69
C ARG A 154 3.86 -1.04 -16.82
N LEU A 155 2.78 -1.67 -16.38
CA LEU A 155 2.55 -3.11 -16.59
C LEU A 155 2.36 -3.47 -18.06
N LEU A 156 1.68 -2.63 -18.84
CA LEU A 156 1.54 -2.82 -20.29
C LEU A 156 2.88 -2.70 -21.01
N ALA A 157 3.89 -2.03 -20.45
CA ALA A 157 5.24 -2.05 -20.99
C ALA A 157 6.04 -3.32 -20.64
N ALA A 158 5.58 -4.13 -19.67
CA ALA A 158 6.27 -5.35 -19.24
C ALA A 158 6.13 -6.50 -20.26
N ASP A 159 7.03 -7.47 -20.18
CA ASP A 159 6.99 -8.66 -21.02
C ASP A 159 5.88 -9.65 -20.59
N ASP A 160 5.39 -10.44 -21.53
CA ASP A 160 4.26 -11.36 -21.29
C ASP A 160 4.62 -12.51 -20.32
N ASN A 161 5.91 -12.87 -20.18
CA ASN A 161 6.31 -13.90 -19.20
C ASN A 161 6.18 -13.37 -17.78
N PHE A 162 6.56 -12.11 -17.55
CA PHE A 162 6.36 -11.43 -16.27
C PHE A 162 4.87 -11.33 -15.93
N LEU A 163 4.04 -10.84 -16.88
CA LEU A 163 2.60 -10.73 -16.68
C LEU A 163 1.98 -12.08 -16.31
N THR A 164 2.32 -13.13 -17.05
CA THR A 164 1.82 -14.48 -16.78
C THR A 164 2.24 -14.98 -15.39
N SER A 165 3.48 -14.70 -14.97
CA SER A 165 3.98 -15.06 -13.63
C SER A 165 3.24 -14.31 -12.52
N ALA A 166 2.82 -13.07 -12.79
CA ALA A 166 1.99 -12.26 -11.90
C ALA A 166 0.50 -12.67 -11.91
N GLY A 167 0.09 -13.64 -12.73
CA GLY A 167 -1.30 -14.03 -12.89
C GLY A 167 -2.13 -13.01 -13.67
N LEU A 168 -1.46 -12.18 -14.48
CA LEU A 168 -2.06 -11.09 -15.25
C LEU A 168 -2.11 -11.44 -16.73
N SER A 169 -3.10 -10.87 -17.43
CA SER A 169 -3.20 -10.94 -18.88
C SER A 169 -3.22 -9.52 -19.48
N ARG A 170 -2.48 -9.32 -20.56
CA ARG A 170 -2.43 -8.03 -21.27
C ARG A 170 -3.82 -7.54 -21.74
N PRO A 171 -4.71 -8.41 -22.27
CA PRO A 171 -6.08 -7.99 -22.59
C PRO A 171 -6.85 -7.46 -21.38
N ASP A 172 -6.73 -8.11 -20.23
CA ASP A 172 -7.42 -7.68 -19.00
C ASP A 172 -6.86 -6.34 -18.49
N LEU A 173 -5.54 -6.14 -18.59
CA LEU A 173 -4.89 -4.88 -18.23
C LEU A 173 -5.34 -3.73 -19.14
N LEU A 174 -5.42 -3.95 -20.46
CA LEU A 174 -5.95 -2.95 -21.40
C LEU A 174 -7.41 -2.59 -21.08
N ALA A 175 -8.24 -3.59 -20.81
CA ALA A 175 -9.64 -3.36 -20.44
C ALA A 175 -9.76 -2.57 -19.13
N ALA A 176 -8.94 -2.90 -18.13
CA ALA A 176 -8.87 -2.17 -16.87
C ALA A 176 -8.41 -0.72 -17.06
N PHE A 177 -7.36 -0.50 -17.87
CA PHE A 177 -6.85 0.82 -18.21
C PHE A 177 -7.93 1.67 -18.88
N SER A 178 -8.54 1.18 -19.96
CA SER A 178 -9.60 1.91 -20.67
C SER A 178 -10.82 2.17 -19.79
N SER A 179 -11.21 1.23 -18.93
CA SER A 179 -12.32 1.44 -18.00
C SER A 179 -12.01 2.55 -16.99
N LEU A 180 -10.77 2.63 -16.51
CA LEU A 180 -10.36 3.62 -15.52
C LEU A 180 -10.18 5.00 -16.15
N ASP A 181 -9.56 5.08 -17.32
CA ASP A 181 -9.33 6.33 -18.07
C ASP A 181 -10.66 7.03 -18.40
N ASN A 182 -11.66 6.25 -18.86
CA ASN A 182 -13.01 6.78 -19.10
C ASN A 182 -13.68 7.34 -17.83
N LEU A 183 -13.41 6.79 -16.64
CA LEU A 183 -13.99 7.31 -15.39
C LEU A 183 -13.44 8.70 -15.04
N ASP A 184 -12.17 8.96 -15.37
CA ASP A 184 -11.51 10.23 -15.04
C ASP A 184 -11.73 11.31 -16.11
N LEU A 185 -11.86 10.93 -17.40
CA LEU A 185 -12.20 11.85 -18.49
C LEU A 185 -13.58 12.51 -18.34
N HIS A 186 -14.52 11.90 -17.61
CA HIS A 186 -15.89 12.40 -17.45
C HIS A 186 -16.11 13.26 -16.18
N ARG A 187 -15.04 13.63 -15.46
CA ARG A 187 -15.13 14.44 -14.22
C ARG A 187 -14.59 15.87 -14.33
N PHE A 188 -14.24 16.33 -15.54
CA PHE A 188 -13.78 17.71 -15.80
C PHE A 188 -14.77 18.49 -16.66
#